data_AF-A0AAD7HGW4-F1
#
_entry.id   AF-A0AAD7HGW4-F1
#
_cell.length_a   1.000
_cell.length_b   1.000
_cell.length_c   1.000
_cell.angle_alpha   90.00
_cell.angle_beta   90.00
_cell.angle_gamma   90.00
#
_symmetry.space_group_name_H-M   'P 1'
#
loop_
_entity.id
_entity.type
_entity.pdbx_description
1 polymer ?
#
loop_
_entity_poly.entity_id
_entity_poly.type
_entity_poly.pdbx_seq_one_letter_code
_entity_poly.pdbx_strand_id
1 'polypeptide(L)'
;MESVLRRRTDSNAEKEDEPTETPPTRSTEYWLDDGDIILQVETTQFRLGKTMLAMHSSVFRDLFTLPIPIDEPMIDNCAVVVLSGDTAQDWTLFLRALFPKFYLSEVPSLELLAAMLRLSKKYDFPLFRADCTGSEWTNFTTAANQYAEQLLACLVREMGLPSLLPLSYCYIICDQQGEAMAKVLDPTNTSVDATDRFACLLGYPKLLKLQFTTMLAWLDFKAGSAIIPTQTCEQPA
;
A
#
# COMPACT_ATOMS: atom_id res chain seq x y z
N MET A 1 -16.98 65.18 -37.87
CA MET A 1 -17.08 64.87 -36.43
C MET A 1 -17.35 63.39 -36.30
N GLU A 2 -16.58 62.73 -35.43
CA GLU A 2 -16.72 61.34 -34.96
C GLU A 2 -16.35 60.19 -35.92
N SER A 3 -15.03 60.00 -36.00
CA SER A 3 -14.27 58.76 -35.72
C SER A 3 -15.05 57.63 -35.02
N VAL A 4 -14.81 56.33 -35.23
CA VAL A 4 -13.58 55.52 -35.20
C VAL A 4 -14.01 54.12 -35.68
N LEU A 5 -13.22 53.40 -36.51
CA LEU A 5 -13.02 51.95 -36.33
C LEU A 5 -11.84 51.42 -37.16
N ARG A 6 -10.85 50.97 -36.39
CA ARG A 6 -9.92 49.83 -36.59
C ARG A 6 -8.81 49.96 -37.63
N ARG A 7 -7.58 50.18 -37.12
CA ARG A 7 -6.41 49.41 -37.60
C ARG A 7 -5.21 49.43 -36.63
N ARG A 8 -4.69 48.23 -36.37
CA ARG A 8 -3.29 47.77 -36.12
C ARG A 8 -3.23 46.81 -34.92
N THR A 9 -3.15 45.50 -35.23
CA THR A 9 -1.96 44.63 -35.26
C THR A 9 -1.41 44.37 -33.85
N ASP A 10 -1.47 43.14 -33.36
CA ASP A 10 -0.27 42.29 -33.37
C ASP A 10 -0.57 40.86 -32.95
N SER A 11 0.30 40.01 -33.49
CA SER A 11 0.51 38.58 -33.28
C SER A 11 0.59 38.12 -31.83
N ASN A 12 0.40 36.81 -31.68
CA ASN A 12 1.01 35.91 -30.68
C ASN A 12 0.10 35.47 -29.53
N ALA A 13 -0.28 34.19 -29.56
CA ALA A 13 -0.20 33.29 -28.40
C ALA A 13 -0.46 31.87 -28.91
N GLU A 14 0.61 31.10 -28.95
CA GLU A 14 0.63 29.65 -29.06
C GLU A 14 -0.39 29.06 -28.08
N LYS A 15 -1.32 28.24 -28.58
CA LYS A 15 -2.13 27.40 -27.70
C LYS A 15 -1.23 26.28 -27.22
N GLU A 16 -0.76 26.42 -26.00
CA GLU A 16 -0.09 25.39 -25.22
C GLU A 16 -0.96 24.13 -25.23
N ASP A 17 -0.32 22.99 -25.54
CA ASP A 17 -0.87 21.65 -25.47
C ASP A 17 -1.39 21.37 -24.05
N GLU A 18 -2.71 21.31 -23.92
CA GLU A 18 -3.41 20.63 -22.83
C GLU A 18 -2.93 19.16 -22.78
N PRO A 19 -2.61 18.61 -21.59
CA PRO A 19 -2.19 17.23 -21.49
C PRO A 19 -3.31 16.34 -22.02
N THR A 20 -2.97 15.46 -22.97
CA THR A 20 -3.90 14.51 -23.56
C THR A 20 -4.39 13.54 -22.48
N GLU A 21 -5.47 13.89 -21.78
CA GLU A 21 -6.12 13.01 -20.83
C GLU A 21 -6.69 11.82 -21.61
N THR A 22 -6.05 10.67 -21.44
CA THR A 22 -6.57 9.41 -21.96
C THR A 22 -7.96 9.18 -21.37
N PRO A 23 -8.98 8.89 -22.20
CA PRO A 23 -10.34 8.73 -21.71
C PRO A 23 -10.41 7.56 -20.72
N PRO A 24 -11.20 7.70 -19.63
CA PRO A 24 -11.33 6.65 -18.63
C PRO A 24 -11.95 5.39 -19.25
N THR A 25 -11.41 4.23 -18.88
CA THR A 25 -11.80 2.90 -19.35
C THR A 25 -12.59 2.17 -18.28
N ARG A 26 -13.65 1.46 -18.68
CA ARG A 26 -14.50 0.69 -17.77
C ARG A 26 -13.82 -0.62 -17.38
N SER A 27 -13.86 -0.97 -16.09
CA SER A 27 -13.40 -2.27 -15.60
C SER A 27 -14.22 -3.40 -16.22
N THR A 28 -13.56 -4.42 -16.75
CA THR A 28 -14.22 -5.61 -17.31
C THR A 28 -14.70 -6.58 -16.23
N GLU A 29 -14.10 -6.52 -15.03
CA GLU A 29 -14.39 -7.44 -13.92
C GLU A 29 -15.45 -6.89 -12.97
N TYR A 30 -15.47 -5.57 -12.76
CA TYR A 30 -16.30 -4.90 -11.76
C TYR A 30 -17.13 -3.80 -12.40
N TRP A 31 -18.14 -4.23 -13.14
CA TRP A 31 -19.17 -3.36 -13.71
C TRP A 31 -20.55 -3.95 -13.40
N LEU A 32 -21.13 -3.56 -12.27
CA LEU A 32 -22.44 -4.06 -11.84
C LEU A 32 -23.56 -3.39 -12.65
N ASP A 33 -24.42 -4.20 -13.26
CA ASP A 33 -25.57 -3.71 -14.04
C ASP A 33 -26.54 -2.88 -13.19
N ASP A 34 -26.70 -3.28 -11.93
CA ASP A 34 -27.50 -2.61 -10.90
C ASP A 34 -26.72 -1.61 -10.04
N GLY A 35 -25.46 -1.32 -10.40
CA GLY A 35 -24.64 -0.34 -9.68
C GLY A 35 -25.18 1.08 -9.81
N ASP A 36 -25.16 1.81 -8.70
CA ASP A 36 -25.70 3.17 -8.52
C ASP A 36 -24.60 4.21 -8.24
N ILE A 37 -23.33 3.80 -8.29
CA ILE A 37 -22.16 4.67 -8.19
C ILE A 37 -21.02 4.18 -9.08
N ILE A 38 -20.25 5.13 -9.62
CA ILE A 38 -19.01 4.85 -10.35
C ILE A 38 -17.84 5.40 -9.54
N LEU A 39 -16.89 4.54 -9.18
CA LEU A 39 -15.61 4.95 -8.63
C LEU A 39 -14.60 5.06 -9.78
N GLN A 40 -13.99 6.22 -9.93
CA GLN A 40 -12.89 6.43 -10.88
C GLN A 40 -11.57 6.44 -10.12
N VAL A 41 -10.66 5.55 -10.52
CA VAL A 41 -9.32 5.42 -9.97
C VAL A 41 -8.35 5.42 -11.14
N GLU A 42 -7.41 6.37 -11.15
CA GLU A 42 -6.56 6.62 -12.32
C GLU A 42 -7.42 6.77 -13.60
N THR A 43 -7.15 5.98 -14.63
CA THR A 43 -7.92 5.93 -15.87
C THR A 43 -8.95 4.79 -15.89
N THR A 44 -9.26 4.17 -14.75
CA THR A 44 -10.18 3.02 -14.65
C THR A 44 -11.44 3.37 -13.88
N GLN A 45 -12.60 2.94 -14.38
CA GLN A 45 -13.90 3.13 -13.74
C GLN A 45 -14.51 1.81 -13.28
N PHE A 46 -15.01 1.79 -12.05
CA PHE A 46 -15.68 0.65 -11.42
C PHE A 46 -17.12 1.03 -11.11
N ARG A 47 -18.09 0.27 -11.63
CA ARG A 47 -19.52 0.51 -11.34
C ARG A 47 -19.98 -0.44 -10.23
N LEU A 48 -20.34 0.12 -9.08
CA LEU A 48 -20.58 -0.60 -7.83
C LEU A 48 -21.90 -0.17 -7.18
N GLY A 49 -22.29 -0.86 -6.10
CA GLY A 49 -23.45 -0.51 -5.28
C GLY A 49 -23.08 0.30 -4.03
N LYS A 50 -23.70 1.47 -3.82
CA LYS A 50 -23.51 2.35 -2.65
C LYS A 50 -23.79 1.62 -1.35
N THR A 51 -24.89 0.87 -1.30
CA THR A 51 -25.30 0.14 -0.09
C THR A 51 -24.21 -0.85 0.36
N MET A 52 -23.57 -1.55 -0.57
CA MET A 52 -22.49 -2.49 -0.26
C MET A 52 -21.29 -1.76 0.35
N LEU A 53 -20.83 -0.68 -0.30
CA LEU A 53 -19.71 0.11 0.18
C LEU A 53 -20.00 0.76 1.55
N ALA A 54 -21.17 1.35 1.72
CA ALA A 54 -21.60 2.01 2.96
C ALA A 54 -21.85 1.03 4.13
N MET A 55 -22.19 -0.23 3.83
CA MET A 55 -22.33 -1.28 4.84
C MET A 55 -20.98 -1.61 5.46
N HIS A 56 -19.92 -1.66 4.64
CA HIS A 56 -18.60 -2.11 5.08
C HIS A 56 -17.61 -0.97 5.38
N SER A 57 -17.90 0.27 4.97
CA SER A 57 -17.04 1.44 5.20
C SER A 57 -17.81 2.62 5.78
N SER A 58 -17.25 3.20 6.86
CA SER A 58 -17.77 4.43 7.45
C SER A 58 -17.55 5.64 6.54
N VAL A 59 -16.39 5.72 5.88
CA VAL A 59 -16.04 6.79 4.94
C VAL A 59 -17.02 6.84 3.77
N PHE A 60 -17.32 5.70 3.14
CA PHE A 60 -18.28 5.67 2.04
C PHE A 60 -19.72 5.92 2.50
N ARG A 61 -20.09 5.44 3.68
CA ARG A 61 -21.39 5.76 4.28
C ARG A 61 -21.56 7.27 4.43
N ASP A 62 -20.59 7.95 5.02
CA ASP A 62 -20.65 9.39 5.23
C ASP A 62 -20.60 10.14 3.89
N LEU A 63 -19.72 9.71 2.97
CA LEU A 63 -19.60 10.29 1.62
C LEU A 63 -20.95 10.30 0.88
N PHE A 64 -21.73 9.23 0.97
CA PHE A 64 -23.01 9.13 0.26
C PHE A 64 -24.16 9.89 0.93
N THR A 65 -23.97 10.40 2.15
CA THR A 65 -24.95 11.31 2.77
C THR A 65 -24.81 12.76 2.28
N LEU A 66 -23.68 13.09 1.65
CA LEU A 66 -23.43 14.43 1.13
C LEU A 66 -24.27 14.69 -0.12
N PRO A 67 -24.86 15.89 -0.26
CA PRO A 67 -25.59 16.25 -1.46
C PRO A 67 -24.63 16.34 -2.65
N ILE A 68 -24.95 15.61 -3.72
CA ILE A 68 -24.23 15.69 -5.00
C ILE A 68 -24.54 17.07 -5.62
N PRO A 69 -23.54 17.91 -5.90
CA PRO A 69 -23.70 19.15 -6.64
C PRO A 69 -24.38 18.91 -8.00
N ILE A 70 -25.24 19.84 -8.41
CA ILE A 70 -26.05 19.72 -9.64
C ILE A 70 -25.18 19.61 -10.91
N ASP A 71 -23.96 20.13 -10.86
CA ASP A 71 -23.05 20.22 -12.01
C ASP A 71 -22.01 19.08 -12.06
N GLU A 72 -22.11 18.06 -11.20
CA GLU A 72 -21.17 16.95 -11.24
C GLU A 72 -21.39 16.02 -12.44
N PRO A 73 -20.32 15.53 -13.07
CA PRO A 73 -20.41 14.63 -14.21
C PRO A 73 -21.07 13.31 -13.79
N MET A 74 -22.23 13.02 -14.36
CA MET A 74 -22.90 11.72 -14.22
C MET A 74 -22.59 10.86 -15.44
N ILE A 75 -22.24 9.59 -15.21
CA ILE A 75 -22.08 8.58 -16.26
C ILE A 75 -23.16 7.53 -16.03
N ASP A 76 -23.96 7.23 -17.05
CA ASP A 76 -25.08 6.27 -16.97
C ASP A 76 -26.04 6.58 -15.79
N ASN A 77 -26.32 7.88 -15.54
CA ASN A 77 -27.10 8.39 -14.40
C ASN A 77 -26.54 8.03 -13.01
N CYS A 78 -25.29 7.59 -12.93
CA CYS A 78 -24.57 7.31 -11.69
C CYS A 78 -23.60 8.46 -11.38
N ALA A 79 -23.49 8.81 -10.10
CA ALA A 79 -22.48 9.77 -9.65
C ALA A 79 -21.09 9.16 -9.80
N VAL A 80 -20.13 9.97 -10.26
CA VAL A 80 -18.74 9.56 -10.42
C VAL A 80 -17.92 10.14 -9.27
N VAL A 81 -17.33 9.26 -8.46
CA VAL A 81 -16.42 9.64 -7.37
C VAL A 81 -15.00 9.35 -7.80
N VAL A 82 -14.17 10.39 -7.91
CA VAL A 82 -12.75 10.27 -8.27
C VAL A 82 -11.92 10.05 -7.00
N LEU A 83 -11.27 8.89 -6.91
CA LEU A 83 -10.45 8.50 -5.77
C LEU A 83 -8.97 8.75 -6.08
N SER A 84 -8.55 9.98 -5.78
CA SER A 84 -7.18 10.41 -6.05
C SER A 84 -6.15 9.72 -5.15
N GLY A 85 -5.00 9.36 -5.73
CA GLY A 85 -3.87 8.76 -5.02
C GLY A 85 -4.01 7.26 -4.73
N ASP A 86 -5.04 6.60 -5.27
CA ASP A 86 -5.13 5.14 -5.29
C ASP A 86 -4.75 4.60 -6.67
N THR A 87 -4.44 3.30 -6.75
CA THR A 87 -4.15 2.61 -8.01
C THR A 87 -5.33 1.74 -8.42
N ALA A 88 -5.56 1.61 -9.73
CA ALA A 88 -6.59 0.72 -10.25
C ALA A 88 -6.33 -0.75 -9.88
N GLN A 89 -5.05 -1.14 -9.75
CA GLN A 89 -4.64 -2.48 -9.32
C GLN A 89 -5.06 -2.78 -7.88
N ASP A 90 -4.81 -1.86 -6.94
CA ASP A 90 -5.21 -2.04 -5.53
C ASP A 90 -6.72 -2.19 -5.42
N TRP A 91 -7.48 -1.35 -6.14
CA TRP A 91 -8.94 -1.44 -6.15
C TRP A 91 -9.45 -2.74 -6.76
N THR A 92 -8.85 -3.22 -7.85
CA THR A 92 -9.23 -4.50 -8.46
C THR A 92 -9.01 -5.66 -7.48
N LEU A 93 -7.85 -5.71 -6.84
CA LEU A 93 -7.52 -6.73 -5.83
C LEU A 93 -8.45 -6.63 -4.61
N PHE A 94 -8.72 -5.43 -4.13
CA PHE A 94 -9.59 -5.21 -2.98
C PHE A 94 -11.04 -5.60 -3.27
N LEU A 95 -11.57 -5.23 -4.44
CA LEU A 95 -12.92 -5.63 -4.86
C LEU A 95 -13.01 -7.16 -5.03
N ARG A 96 -11.92 -7.83 -5.40
CA ARG A 96 -11.85 -9.30 -5.41
C ARG A 96 -12.01 -9.93 -4.03
N ALA A 97 -11.52 -9.26 -2.98
CA ALA A 97 -11.76 -9.68 -1.61
C ALA A 97 -13.17 -9.29 -1.12
N LEU A 98 -13.67 -8.11 -1.53
CA LEU A 98 -14.96 -7.57 -1.08
C LEU A 98 -16.18 -8.28 -1.67
N PHE A 99 -16.12 -8.66 -2.95
CA PHE A 99 -17.23 -9.35 -3.62
C PHE A 99 -17.08 -10.88 -3.49
N PRO A 100 -18.13 -11.58 -3.04
CA PRO A 100 -18.04 -13.01 -2.77
C PRO A 100 -17.89 -13.82 -4.08
N LYS A 101 -16.64 -14.14 -4.43
CA LYS A 101 -16.22 -15.31 -5.21
C LYS A 101 -14.90 -15.94 -4.75
N PHE A 102 -14.21 -15.40 -3.74
CA PHE A 102 -12.88 -15.89 -3.32
C PHE A 102 -12.69 -16.01 -1.81
N TYR A 103 -13.71 -16.46 -1.07
CA TYR A 103 -13.47 -16.92 0.30
C TYR A 103 -12.82 -18.33 0.27
N LEU A 104 -11.50 -18.34 0.51
CA LEU A 104 -10.74 -19.37 1.23
C LEU A 104 -10.54 -20.75 0.57
N SER A 105 -10.05 -20.81 -0.66
CA SER A 105 -9.40 -22.04 -1.15
C SER A 105 -7.89 -21.88 -1.39
N GLU A 106 -7.40 -20.65 -1.49
CA GLU A 106 -6.00 -20.37 -1.83
C GLU A 106 -5.38 -19.36 -0.86
N VAL A 107 -4.07 -19.50 -0.64
CA VAL A 107 -3.27 -18.52 0.10
C VAL A 107 -3.31 -17.19 -0.67
N PRO A 108 -3.65 -16.06 -0.03
CA PRO A 108 -3.66 -14.75 -0.69
C PRO A 108 -2.26 -14.36 -1.20
N SER A 109 -2.18 -13.60 -2.29
CA SER A 109 -0.91 -12.98 -2.71
C SER A 109 -0.53 -11.81 -1.80
N LEU A 110 0.76 -11.48 -1.73
CA LEU A 110 1.24 -10.28 -1.03
C LEU A 110 0.56 -9.01 -1.55
N GLU A 111 0.39 -8.89 -2.86
CA GLU A 111 -0.25 -7.74 -3.51
C GLU A 111 -1.69 -7.57 -3.03
N LEU A 112 -2.45 -8.67 -2.94
CA LEU A 112 -3.83 -8.65 -2.45
C LEU A 112 -3.89 -8.15 -1.01
N LEU A 113 -3.04 -8.70 -0.13
CA LEU A 113 -2.99 -8.30 1.27
C LEU A 113 -2.55 -6.85 1.45
N ALA A 114 -1.56 -6.39 0.67
CA ALA A 114 -1.11 -5.01 0.73
C ALA A 114 -2.19 -4.03 0.24
N ALA A 115 -2.93 -4.38 -0.81
CA ALA A 115 -4.10 -3.61 -1.27
C ALA A 115 -5.22 -3.59 -0.21
N MET A 116 -5.51 -4.74 0.41
CA MET A 116 -6.48 -4.85 1.50
C MET A 116 -6.10 -3.98 2.69
N LEU A 117 -4.85 -4.03 3.15
CA LEU A 117 -4.36 -3.20 4.26
C LEU A 117 -4.46 -1.70 3.93
N ARG A 118 -3.97 -1.28 2.76
CA ARG A 118 -3.99 0.13 2.31
C ARG A 118 -5.40 0.69 2.25
N LEU A 119 -6.28 0.03 1.48
CA LEU A 119 -7.63 0.52 1.21
C LEU A 119 -8.54 0.37 2.42
N SER A 120 -8.42 -0.72 3.20
CA SER A 120 -9.18 -0.86 4.45
C SER A 120 -8.79 0.17 5.49
N LYS A 121 -7.52 0.62 5.51
CA LYS A 121 -7.08 1.74 6.35
C LYS A 121 -7.65 3.07 5.84
N LYS A 122 -7.42 3.40 4.56
CA LYS A 122 -7.77 4.69 3.97
C LYS A 122 -9.29 4.96 3.99
N TYR A 123 -10.09 3.96 3.66
CA TYR A 123 -11.54 4.07 3.55
C TYR A 123 -12.28 3.47 4.75
N ASP A 124 -11.57 3.15 5.82
CA ASP A 124 -12.13 2.60 7.05
C ASP A 124 -13.08 1.41 6.85
N PHE A 125 -12.54 0.31 6.33
CA PHE A 125 -13.19 -1.00 6.29
C PHE A 125 -12.72 -1.86 7.47
N PRO A 126 -13.35 -1.77 8.66
CA PRO A 126 -12.81 -2.35 9.89
C PRO A 126 -12.75 -3.88 9.87
N LEU A 127 -13.71 -4.56 9.24
CA LEU A 127 -13.70 -6.02 9.13
C LEU A 127 -12.53 -6.51 8.26
N PHE A 128 -12.29 -5.88 7.12
CA PHE A 128 -11.15 -6.20 6.24
C PHE A 128 -9.81 -5.92 6.91
N ARG A 129 -9.73 -4.86 7.72
CA ARG A 129 -8.53 -4.55 8.51
C ARG A 129 -8.32 -5.60 9.60
N ALA A 130 -9.38 -5.97 10.32
CA ALA A 130 -9.35 -7.01 11.34
C ALA A 130 -8.92 -8.34 10.74
N ASP A 131 -9.46 -8.72 9.58
CA ASP A 131 -9.05 -9.88 8.80
C ASP A 131 -7.54 -9.83 8.57
N CYS A 132 -6.99 -8.78 7.95
CA CYS A 132 -5.54 -8.69 7.71
C CYS A 132 -4.66 -8.81 8.97
N THR A 133 -5.20 -8.55 10.17
CA THR A 133 -4.50 -8.63 11.45
C THR A 133 -4.88 -9.85 12.31
N GLY A 134 -5.86 -10.64 11.87
CA GLY A 134 -6.49 -11.69 12.66
C GLY A 134 -5.64 -12.97 12.74
N SER A 135 -5.86 -13.75 13.79
CA SER A 135 -5.13 -15.02 14.00
C SER A 135 -5.33 -16.03 12.87
N GLU A 136 -6.48 -15.97 12.19
CA GLU A 136 -6.77 -16.82 11.03
C GLU A 136 -5.80 -16.56 9.87
N TRP A 137 -5.42 -15.29 9.66
CA TRP A 137 -4.44 -14.91 8.64
C TRP A 137 -3.02 -15.19 9.10
N THR A 138 -2.73 -15.10 10.40
CA THR A 138 -1.42 -15.58 10.89
C THR A 138 -1.20 -17.04 10.52
N ASN A 139 -2.22 -17.91 10.63
CA ASN A 139 -2.11 -19.30 10.22
C ASN A 139 -1.86 -19.47 8.70
N PHE A 140 -2.46 -18.63 7.85
CA PHE A 140 -2.13 -18.58 6.42
C PHE A 140 -0.69 -18.13 6.18
N THR A 141 -0.19 -17.14 6.93
CA THR A 141 1.20 -16.68 6.83
C THR A 141 2.21 -17.69 7.38
N THR A 142 1.87 -18.50 8.38
CA THR A 142 2.73 -19.60 8.87
C THR A 142 2.73 -20.80 7.92
N ALA A 143 1.61 -21.06 7.23
CA ALA A 143 1.55 -22.04 6.16
C ALA A 143 2.30 -21.57 4.89
N ALA A 144 2.36 -20.25 4.69
CA ALA A 144 3.06 -19.59 3.60
C ALA A 144 4.20 -18.68 4.12
N ASN A 145 5.13 -19.28 4.89
CA ASN A 145 6.31 -18.62 5.48
C ASN A 145 7.03 -17.64 4.52
N GLN A 146 6.91 -17.86 3.21
CA GLN A 146 7.46 -17.02 2.16
C GLN A 146 6.98 -15.55 2.16
N TYR A 147 5.79 -15.23 2.72
CA TYR A 147 5.19 -13.89 2.61
C TYR A 147 4.98 -13.15 3.95
N ALA A 148 5.04 -13.86 5.09
CA ALA A 148 4.83 -13.29 6.43
C ALA A 148 5.71 -12.05 6.68
N GLU A 149 6.93 -12.13 6.17
CA GLU A 149 7.99 -11.15 6.29
C GLU A 149 7.73 -9.87 5.48
N GLN A 150 7.30 -10.03 4.23
CA GLN A 150 6.97 -8.91 3.34
C GLN A 150 5.68 -8.20 3.79
N LEU A 151 4.76 -8.95 4.40
CA LEU A 151 3.56 -8.41 5.03
C LEU A 151 3.89 -7.55 6.25
N LEU A 152 4.86 -7.96 7.07
CA LEU A 152 5.34 -7.18 8.21
C LEU A 152 5.84 -5.80 7.75
N ALA A 153 6.61 -5.74 6.67
CA ALA A 153 7.09 -4.48 6.11
C ALA A 153 5.94 -3.60 5.61
N CYS A 154 4.98 -4.18 4.88
CA CYS A 154 3.78 -3.47 4.44
C CYS A 154 2.98 -2.93 5.62
N LEU A 155 2.75 -3.74 6.66
CA LEU A 155 2.01 -3.37 7.85
C LEU A 155 2.72 -2.24 8.62
N VAL A 156 4.04 -2.32 8.77
CA VAL A 156 4.85 -1.26 9.41
C VAL A 156 4.73 0.06 8.65
N ARG A 157 4.79 0.02 7.31
CA ARG A 157 4.61 1.18 6.45
C ARG A 157 3.22 1.78 6.61
N GLU A 158 2.19 0.93 6.52
CA GLU A 158 0.80 1.36 6.66
C GLU A 158 0.50 1.85 8.08
N MET A 159 1.13 1.34 9.14
CA MET A 159 0.98 1.88 10.49
C MET A 159 1.67 3.25 10.68
N GLY A 160 2.42 3.73 9.69
CA GLY A 160 3.16 4.98 9.80
C GLY A 160 4.33 4.90 10.79
N LEU A 161 4.93 3.71 10.94
CA LEU A 161 6.05 3.47 11.85
C LEU A 161 7.34 3.17 11.08
N PRO A 162 7.87 4.11 10.26
CA PRO A 162 9.01 3.85 9.38
C PRO A 162 10.28 3.46 10.15
N SER A 163 10.38 3.80 11.44
CA SER A 163 11.48 3.39 12.32
C SER A 163 11.58 1.87 12.53
N LEU A 164 10.48 1.14 12.32
CA LEU A 164 10.45 -0.32 12.41
C LEU A 164 10.75 -1.01 11.07
N LEU A 165 10.79 -0.27 9.96
CA LEU A 165 11.11 -0.86 8.65
C LEU A 165 12.46 -1.59 8.69
N PRO A 166 13.57 -0.98 9.17
CA PRO A 166 14.85 -1.67 9.22
C PRO A 166 14.79 -2.97 10.03
N LEU A 167 14.00 -3.03 11.10
CA LEU A 167 13.79 -4.25 11.88
C LEU A 167 13.00 -5.31 11.13
N SER A 168 11.92 -4.92 10.44
CA SER A 168 11.15 -5.85 9.61
C SER A 168 12.03 -6.47 8.53
N TYR A 169 12.85 -5.65 7.85
CA TYR A 169 13.79 -6.10 6.81
C TYR A 169 14.94 -6.94 7.36
N CYS A 170 15.50 -6.60 8.53
CA CYS A 170 16.49 -7.46 9.20
C CYS A 170 15.94 -8.87 9.43
N TYR A 171 14.68 -8.98 9.86
CA TYR A 171 14.05 -10.28 10.07
C TYR A 171 13.98 -11.08 8.77
N ILE A 172 13.51 -10.44 7.67
CA ILE A 172 13.46 -11.06 6.32
C ILE A 172 14.83 -11.60 5.87
N ILE A 173 15.87 -10.80 6.10
CA ILE A 173 17.23 -11.13 5.68
C ILE A 173 17.82 -12.27 6.51
N CYS A 174 17.44 -12.37 7.79
CA CYS A 174 17.95 -13.39 8.71
C CYS A 174 17.27 -14.76 8.52
N ASP A 175 16.01 -14.81 8.10
CA ASP A 175 15.27 -16.06 7.89
C ASP A 175 15.55 -16.67 6.51
N GLN A 176 15.64 -15.83 5.47
CA GLN A 176 15.94 -16.28 4.11
C GLN A 176 17.41 -16.11 3.78
N GLN A 177 18.14 -17.23 3.74
CA GLN A 177 19.56 -17.35 3.38
C GLN A 177 19.99 -16.43 2.20
N GLY A 178 20.38 -15.18 2.47
CA GLY A 178 21.01 -14.22 1.55
C GLY A 178 20.22 -13.74 0.31
N GLU A 179 19.43 -14.59 -0.35
CA GLU A 179 18.75 -14.31 -1.62
C GLU A 179 17.61 -13.29 -1.49
N ALA A 180 16.95 -13.23 -0.32
CA ALA A 180 15.90 -12.26 -0.08
C ALA A 180 16.45 -10.83 0.00
N MET A 181 17.65 -10.65 0.56
CA MET A 181 18.29 -9.33 0.60
C MET A 181 18.61 -8.83 -0.81
N ALA A 182 19.08 -9.71 -1.69
CA ALA A 182 19.36 -9.38 -3.08
C ALA A 182 18.08 -8.95 -3.82
N LYS A 183 16.95 -9.65 -3.62
CA LYS A 183 15.65 -9.28 -4.23
C LYS A 183 15.07 -7.98 -3.67
N VAL A 184 15.20 -7.73 -2.36
CA VAL A 184 14.71 -6.50 -1.73
C VAL A 184 15.53 -5.29 -2.18
N LEU A 185 16.84 -5.47 -2.31
CA LEU A 185 17.76 -4.42 -2.78
C LEU A 185 17.82 -4.32 -4.31
N ASP A 186 17.21 -5.25 -5.04
CA ASP A 186 17.16 -5.23 -6.50
C ASP A 186 16.47 -3.94 -6.95
N PRO A 187 17.15 -3.05 -7.70
CA PRO A 187 16.58 -1.80 -8.19
C PRO A 187 15.34 -2.03 -9.07
N THR A 188 15.25 -3.18 -9.75
CA THR A 188 14.13 -3.55 -10.61
C THR A 188 12.90 -4.04 -9.84
N ASN A 189 13.05 -4.36 -8.56
CA ASN A 189 11.94 -4.80 -7.74
C ASN A 189 11.03 -3.60 -7.41
N THR A 190 9.87 -3.52 -8.06
CA THR A 190 8.88 -2.45 -7.85
C THR A 190 8.00 -2.66 -6.62
N SER A 191 8.07 -3.84 -5.98
CA SER A 191 7.24 -4.14 -4.80
C SER A 191 7.63 -3.36 -3.55
N VAL A 192 8.86 -2.84 -3.49
CA VAL A 192 9.38 -2.07 -2.36
C VAL A 192 9.69 -0.65 -2.78
N ASP A 193 9.18 0.36 -2.05
CA ASP A 193 9.47 1.75 -2.37
C ASP A 193 10.97 2.08 -2.24
N ALA A 194 11.46 3.02 -3.06
CA ALA A 194 12.87 3.42 -3.03
C ALA A 194 13.26 4.06 -1.69
N THR A 195 12.32 4.77 -1.05
CA THR A 195 12.52 5.40 0.27
C THR A 195 12.68 4.34 1.35
N ASP A 196 11.86 3.28 1.29
CA ASP A 196 11.90 2.18 2.24
C ASP A 196 13.22 1.40 2.13
N ARG A 197 13.70 1.16 0.90
CA ARG A 197 15.04 0.57 0.67
C ARG A 197 16.15 1.41 1.30
N PHE A 198 16.09 2.72 1.11
CA PHE A 198 17.09 3.63 1.66
C PHE A 198 17.05 3.69 3.19
N ALA A 199 15.85 3.72 3.78
CA ALA A 199 15.66 3.66 5.23
C ALA A 199 16.24 2.38 5.82
N CYS A 200 16.08 1.23 5.14
CA CYS A 200 16.66 -0.03 5.56
C CYS A 200 18.18 -0.04 5.49
N LEU A 201 18.75 0.43 4.37
CA LEU A 201 20.21 0.54 4.21
C LEU A 201 20.85 1.45 5.26
N LEU A 202 20.18 2.55 5.65
CA LEU A 202 20.66 3.44 6.70
C LEU A 202 20.43 2.91 8.12
N GLY A 203 19.31 2.21 8.33
CA GLY A 203 18.92 1.67 9.63
C GLY A 203 19.72 0.43 10.02
N TYR A 204 20.07 -0.41 9.05
CA TYR A 204 20.76 -1.67 9.28
C TYR A 204 22.10 -1.53 10.02
N PRO A 205 23.03 -0.64 9.62
CA PRO A 205 24.28 -0.43 10.35
C PRO A 205 24.04 0.12 11.78
N LYS A 206 23.00 0.93 11.97
CA LYS A 206 22.64 1.47 13.29
C LYS A 206 22.10 0.37 14.20
N LEU A 207 21.27 -0.51 13.66
CA LEU A 207 20.76 -1.68 14.39
C LEU A 207 21.88 -2.66 14.73
N LEU A 208 22.76 -2.99 13.79
CA LEU A 208 23.94 -3.80 14.07
C LEU A 208 24.80 -3.18 15.16
N LYS A 209 25.10 -1.88 15.06
CA LYS A 209 25.87 -1.17 16.09
C LYS A 209 25.17 -1.24 17.45
N LEU A 210 23.86 -1.00 17.51
CA LEU A 210 23.07 -1.10 18.74
C LEU A 210 23.12 -2.52 19.32
N GLN A 211 22.94 -3.54 18.48
CA GLN A 211 23.04 -4.95 18.88
C GLN A 211 24.44 -5.27 19.43
N PHE A 212 25.50 -4.83 18.76
CA PHE A 212 26.89 -4.96 19.22
C PHE A 212 27.17 -4.24 20.54
N THR A 213 26.61 -3.06 20.75
CA THR A 213 26.86 -2.26 21.97
C THR A 213 25.93 -2.58 23.14
N THR A 214 24.85 -3.34 22.94
CA THR A 214 23.89 -3.68 24.00
C THR A 214 23.86 -5.19 24.24
N MET A 215 23.27 -5.98 23.33
CA MET A 215 23.11 -7.43 23.48
C MET A 215 24.41 -8.22 23.35
N LEU A 216 25.30 -7.79 22.47
CA LEU A 216 26.57 -8.45 22.16
C LEU A 216 27.77 -7.70 22.73
N ALA A 217 27.54 -6.76 23.66
CA ALA A 217 28.62 -5.98 24.28
C ALA A 217 29.64 -6.87 25.00
N TRP A 218 29.20 -8.04 25.47
CA TRP A 218 30.05 -9.07 26.07
C TRP A 218 31.08 -9.67 25.10
N LEU A 219 30.89 -9.54 23.78
CA LEU A 219 31.87 -9.94 22.75
C LEU A 219 32.95 -8.87 22.53
N ASP A 220 32.78 -7.62 23.00
CA ASP A 220 33.78 -6.56 22.88
C ASP A 220 34.92 -6.81 23.89
N PHE A 221 35.88 -7.62 23.47
CA PHE A 221 37.06 -8.02 24.22
C PHE A 221 38.03 -6.84 24.43
N LYS A 222 37.68 -5.92 25.33
CA LYS A 222 38.65 -4.98 25.90
C LYS A 222 39.37 -5.66 27.06
N ALA A 223 40.48 -6.32 26.73
CA ALA A 223 41.62 -6.68 27.56
C ALA A 223 41.33 -6.99 29.06
N GLY A 224 41.11 -8.27 29.39
CA GLY A 224 41.35 -8.73 30.77
C GLY A 224 40.70 -10.04 31.21
N SER A 225 39.47 -10.34 30.78
CA SER A 225 38.73 -11.53 31.23
C SER A 225 38.14 -12.28 30.05
N ALA A 226 38.79 -13.37 29.64
CA ALA A 226 38.26 -14.24 28.60
C ALA A 226 37.12 -15.09 29.16
N ILE A 227 35.88 -14.76 28.81
CA ILE A 227 34.76 -15.69 28.97
C ILE A 227 34.82 -16.65 27.79
N ILE A 228 35.37 -17.83 28.01
CA ILE A 228 35.35 -18.94 27.05
C ILE A 228 33.98 -19.61 27.20
N PRO A 229 33.13 -19.70 26.16
CA PRO A 229 31.89 -20.45 26.24
C PRO A 229 32.23 -21.92 26.50
N THR A 230 31.94 -22.40 27.71
CA THR A 230 31.95 -23.83 28.02
C THR A 230 30.72 -24.48 27.41
N GLN A 231 30.80 -25.79 27.12
CA GLN A 231 29.72 -26.53 26.44
C GLN A 231 28.35 -26.48 27.14
N THR A 232 28.29 -25.98 28.38
CA THR A 232 27.07 -25.92 29.18
C THR A 232 26.57 -24.50 29.49
N CYS A 233 27.31 -23.42 29.20
CA CYS A 233 26.90 -22.02 29.50
C CYS A 233 26.40 -21.79 30.95
N GLU A 234 26.81 -22.60 31.92
CA GLU A 234 26.23 -22.55 33.28
C GLU A 234 26.91 -21.55 34.21
N GLN A 235 28.16 -21.12 33.97
CA GLN A 235 28.83 -20.10 34.79
C GLN A 235 29.89 -19.29 34.01
N PRO A 236 30.05 -17.98 34.30
CA PRO A 236 31.21 -17.21 33.87
C PRO A 236 32.43 -17.58 34.73
N ALA A 237 33.60 -17.75 34.09
CA ALA A 237 34.88 -17.95 34.78
C ALA A 237 35.40 -16.66 35.40
#